data_AF-A0A2T2SDN1-F1
#
_entry.id   AF-A0A2T2SDN1-F1
#
_cell.length_a   1.000
_cell.length_b   1.000
_cell.length_c   1.000
_cell.angle_alpha   90.00
_cell.angle_beta   90.00
_cell.angle_gamma   90.00
#
_symmetry.space_group_name_H-M   'P 1'
#
loop_
_entity.id
_entity.type
_entity.pdbx_description
1 polymer ?
#
loop_
_entity_poly.entity_id
_entity_poly.type
_entity_poly.pdbx_seq_one_letter_code
_entity_poly.pdbx_strand_id
1 'polypeptide(L)'
;MSRSASFVSLAALSLLVSIFAVGPAAAQDDDRSTVTVMGEGSVAAQPDRAVVRFGVTTRAETARQARSDNATAAKSAMNAVRTLDVPEEKMRMESLRLQPRYEYNDEENRRERVGYESSRQVVVELDRL
;
A
#
# COMPACT_ATOMS: atom_id res chain seq x y z
N MET A 1 15.29 61.54 -79.73
CA MET A 1 16.44 60.62 -79.53
C MET A 1 17.10 61.02 -78.21
N SER A 2 17.50 60.20 -77.24
CA SER A 2 17.42 58.78 -76.90
C SER A 2 18.31 58.60 -75.64
N ARG A 3 17.92 57.72 -74.69
CA ARG A 3 18.70 57.10 -73.57
C ARG A 3 18.74 57.88 -72.24
N SER A 4 18.19 57.40 -71.11
CA SER A 4 18.32 56.13 -70.36
C SER A 4 19.56 56.04 -69.48
N ALA A 5 19.31 55.55 -68.24
CA ALA A 5 20.24 55.02 -67.23
C ALA A 5 20.69 55.99 -66.12
N SER A 6 20.08 55.84 -64.94
CA SER A 6 20.77 55.79 -63.63
C SER A 6 19.82 55.23 -62.55
N PHE A 7 19.24 54.05 -62.81
CA PHE A 7 18.42 53.27 -61.88
C PHE A 7 19.26 52.51 -60.82
N VAL A 8 20.59 52.63 -60.86
CA VAL A 8 21.52 51.81 -60.05
C VAL A 8 21.66 52.35 -58.62
N SER A 9 21.40 53.65 -58.38
CA SER A 9 21.58 54.25 -57.05
C SER A 9 20.49 53.87 -56.04
N LEU A 10 19.35 53.35 -56.49
CA LEU A 10 18.20 53.04 -55.62
C LEU A 10 18.27 51.63 -55.00
N ALA A 11 19.03 50.71 -55.62
CA ALA A 11 19.15 49.33 -55.15
C ALA A 11 20.16 49.15 -53.99
N ALA A 12 21.14 50.05 -53.86
CA ALA A 12 22.10 50.02 -52.75
C ALA A 12 21.51 50.57 -51.44
N LEU A 13 20.51 51.46 -51.54
CA LEU A 13 19.84 52.05 -50.37
C LEU A 13 18.77 51.12 -49.78
N SER A 14 18.15 50.26 -50.60
CA SER A 14 17.16 49.30 -50.13
C SER A 14 17.76 48.15 -49.30
N LEU A 15 19.01 47.77 -49.58
CA LEU A 15 19.68 46.67 -48.86
C LEU A 15 20.17 47.07 -47.45
N LEU A 16 20.50 48.34 -47.23
CA LEU A 16 20.91 48.87 -45.92
C LEU A 16 19.73 49.02 -44.94
N VAL A 17 18.52 49.19 -45.43
CA VAL A 17 17.30 49.27 -44.60
C VAL A 17 16.89 47.89 -44.06
N SER A 18 17.28 46.80 -44.73
CA SER A 18 16.87 45.44 -44.36
C SER A 18 17.56 44.89 -43.10
N ILE A 19 18.74 45.41 -42.74
CA ILE A 19 19.51 44.93 -41.57
C ILE A 19 19.01 45.55 -40.25
N PHE A 20 18.40 46.73 -40.32
CA PHE A 20 17.84 47.41 -39.13
C PHE A 20 16.38 47.02 -38.81
N ALA A 21 15.78 46.11 -39.59
CA ALA A 21 14.38 45.70 -39.41
C ALA A 21 14.19 44.46 -38.52
N VAL A 22 15.25 43.96 -37.86
CA VAL A 22 15.12 42.92 -36.82
C VAL A 22 14.96 43.63 -35.47
N GLY A 23 13.73 44.03 -35.17
CA GLY A 23 13.36 44.48 -33.83
C GLY A 23 13.54 43.35 -32.81
N PRO A 24 13.70 43.65 -31.51
CA PRO A 24 13.78 42.62 -30.49
C PRO A 24 12.48 41.80 -30.54
N ALA A 25 12.61 40.48 -30.62
CA ALA A 25 11.50 39.58 -30.38
C ALA A 25 11.07 39.78 -28.93
N ALA A 26 10.12 40.68 -28.70
CA ALA A 26 9.44 40.80 -27.43
C ALA A 26 8.80 39.44 -27.17
N ALA A 27 9.27 38.75 -26.13
CA ALA A 27 8.60 37.59 -25.60
C ALA A 27 7.14 38.00 -25.40
N GLN A 28 6.20 37.29 -26.03
CA GLN A 28 4.78 37.55 -25.84
C GLN A 28 4.49 37.26 -24.37
N ASP A 29 4.40 38.30 -23.54
CA ASP A 29 3.82 38.16 -22.22
C ASP A 29 2.42 37.57 -22.41
N ASP A 30 2.21 36.44 -21.76
CA ASP A 30 1.02 35.63 -21.88
C ASP A 30 -0.14 36.37 -21.19
N ASP A 31 -0.78 37.29 -21.91
CA ASP A 31 -1.85 38.22 -21.49
C ASP A 31 -3.18 37.51 -21.14
N ARG A 32 -3.11 36.27 -20.66
CA ARG A 32 -4.24 35.45 -20.26
C ARG A 32 -4.65 35.76 -18.83
N SER A 33 -5.82 36.37 -18.65
CA SER A 33 -6.50 36.48 -17.36
C SER A 33 -6.72 35.08 -16.76
N THR A 34 -5.96 34.75 -15.72
CA THR A 34 -6.05 33.46 -15.03
C THR A 34 -6.45 33.66 -13.58
N VAL A 35 -7.26 32.73 -13.08
CA VAL A 35 -7.65 32.65 -11.67
C VAL A 35 -7.13 31.33 -11.14
N THR A 36 -6.15 31.40 -10.24
CA THR A 36 -5.63 30.22 -9.54
C THR A 36 -6.38 30.07 -8.23
N VAL A 37 -7.01 28.93 -8.04
CA VAL A 37 -7.66 28.56 -6.78
C VAL A 37 -6.95 27.35 -6.20
N MET A 38 -6.84 27.35 -4.86
CA MET A 38 -6.33 26.22 -4.10
C MET A 38 -7.44 25.79 -3.15
N GLY A 39 -7.84 24.52 -3.24
CA GLY A 39 -8.89 23.93 -2.42
C GLY A 39 -8.35 22.71 -1.67
N GLU A 40 -8.66 22.63 -0.38
CA GLU A 40 -8.40 21.45 0.45
C GLU A 40 -9.75 20.83 0.86
N GLY A 41 -9.83 19.51 0.80
CA GLY A 41 -11.02 18.74 1.18
C GLY A 41 -10.63 17.63 2.13
N SER A 42 -11.33 17.55 3.26
CA SER A 42 -11.20 16.44 4.22
C SER A 42 -12.56 15.79 4.40
N VAL A 43 -12.57 14.46 4.54
CA VAL A 43 -13.76 13.67 4.84
C VAL A 43 -13.44 12.72 5.98
N ALA A 44 -14.32 12.70 6.98
CA ALA A 44 -14.29 11.72 8.06
C ALA A 44 -15.43 10.72 7.85
N ALA A 45 -15.12 9.43 7.92
CA ALA A 45 -16.09 8.35 7.84
C ALA A 45 -15.88 7.39 9.02
N GLN A 46 -16.97 6.79 9.50
CA GLN A 46 -16.88 5.74 10.51
C GLN A 46 -16.36 4.45 9.87
N PRO A 47 -15.48 3.69 10.54
CA PRO A 47 -15.03 2.40 10.00
C PRO A 47 -16.21 1.41 9.98
N ASP A 48 -16.34 0.69 8.87
CA ASP A 48 -17.42 -0.27 8.63
C ASP A 48 -16.97 -1.74 8.76
N ARG A 49 -15.68 -1.98 9.05
CA ARG A 49 -15.15 -3.34 9.23
C ARG A 49 -14.10 -3.40 10.35
N ALA A 50 -14.15 -4.48 11.13
CA ALA A 50 -13.09 -4.88 12.03
C ALA A 50 -12.59 -6.29 11.72
N VAL A 51 -11.29 -6.52 11.96
CA VAL A 51 -10.67 -7.84 11.80
C VAL A 51 -9.99 -8.22 13.11
N VAL A 52 -10.54 -9.23 13.79
CA VAL A 52 -10.01 -9.77 15.04
C VAL A 52 -9.17 -11.00 14.73
N ARG A 53 -7.96 -11.06 15.29
CA ARG A 53 -7.05 -12.21 15.15
C ARG A 53 -6.72 -12.74 16.53
N PHE A 54 -6.91 -14.04 16.74
CA PHE A 54 -6.52 -14.70 17.98
C PHE A 54 -5.86 -16.05 17.70
N GLY A 55 -4.95 -16.44 18.59
CA GLY A 55 -4.18 -17.68 18.49
C GLY A 55 -4.63 -18.71 19.52
N VAL A 56 -4.77 -19.96 19.11
CA VAL A 56 -4.97 -21.11 19.98
C VAL A 56 -3.67 -21.90 20.03
N THR A 57 -3.08 -21.98 21.23
CA THR A 57 -1.82 -22.71 21.46
C THR A 57 -2.04 -23.84 22.45
N THR A 58 -1.56 -25.02 22.13
CA THR A 58 -1.63 -26.23 22.96
C THR A 58 -0.27 -26.88 23.06
N ARG A 59 -0.02 -27.56 24.18
CA ARG A 59 1.25 -28.25 24.47
C ARG A 59 0.97 -29.67 24.89
N ALA A 60 1.76 -30.61 24.38
CA ALA A 60 1.69 -32.00 24.78
C ALA A 60 3.05 -32.68 24.62
N GLU A 61 3.22 -33.87 25.20
CA GLU A 61 4.44 -34.67 25.08
C GLU A 61 4.67 -35.16 23.64
N THR A 62 3.60 -35.42 22.90
CA THR A 62 3.67 -35.90 21.51
C THR A 62 3.11 -34.90 20.52
N ALA A 63 3.69 -34.87 19.32
CA ALA A 63 3.25 -34.02 18.22
C ALA A 63 1.79 -34.28 17.82
N ARG A 64 1.38 -35.56 17.86
CA ARG A 64 0.02 -36.00 17.53
C ARG A 64 -1.00 -35.47 18.54
N GLN A 65 -0.69 -35.60 19.83
CA GLN A 65 -1.55 -35.13 20.90
C GLN A 65 -1.68 -33.60 20.84
N ALA A 66 -0.57 -32.87 20.73
CA ALA A 66 -0.58 -31.41 20.64
C ALA A 66 -1.47 -30.90 19.48
N ARG A 67 -1.36 -31.54 18.30
CA ARG A 67 -2.21 -31.23 17.14
C ARG A 67 -3.68 -31.56 17.35
N SER A 68 -3.98 -32.71 17.97
CA SER A 68 -5.35 -33.15 18.24
C SER A 68 -6.04 -32.19 19.21
N ASP A 69 -5.37 -31.86 20.31
CA ASP A 69 -5.87 -30.92 21.32
C ASP A 69 -6.06 -29.53 20.72
N ASN A 70 -5.14 -29.10 19.86
CA ASN A 70 -5.28 -27.82 19.15
C ASN A 70 -6.53 -27.80 18.26
N ALA A 71 -6.78 -28.88 17.52
CA ALA A 71 -7.94 -28.97 16.64
C ALA A 71 -9.26 -28.89 17.43
N THR A 72 -9.34 -29.58 18.57
CA THR A 72 -10.50 -29.54 19.46
C THR A 72 -10.67 -28.14 20.08
N ALA A 73 -9.60 -27.56 20.64
CA ALA A 73 -9.64 -26.24 21.25
C ALA A 73 -10.02 -25.14 20.23
N ALA A 74 -9.45 -25.20 19.02
CA ALA A 74 -9.78 -24.26 17.95
C ALA A 74 -11.24 -24.39 17.48
N LYS A 75 -11.78 -25.62 17.42
CA LYS A 75 -13.20 -25.84 17.11
C LYS A 75 -14.12 -25.25 18.19
N SER A 76 -13.77 -25.43 19.47
CA SER A 76 -14.50 -24.83 20.58
C SER A 76 -14.46 -23.31 20.55
N ALA A 77 -13.29 -22.72 20.26
CA ALA A 77 -13.16 -21.27 20.10
C ALA A 77 -14.03 -20.75 18.94
N MET A 78 -14.05 -21.46 17.81
CA MET A 78 -14.91 -21.12 16.67
C MET A 78 -16.39 -21.17 17.03
N ASN A 79 -16.80 -22.19 17.80
CA ASN A 79 -18.17 -22.29 18.28
C ASN A 79 -18.55 -21.15 19.23
N ALA A 80 -17.64 -20.71 20.10
CA ALA A 80 -17.89 -19.55 20.96
C ALA A 80 -18.10 -18.28 20.12
N VAL A 81 -17.29 -18.05 19.09
CA VAL A 81 -17.49 -16.90 18.18
C VAL A 81 -18.81 -16.99 17.42
N ARG A 82 -19.25 -18.20 17.00
CA ARG A 82 -20.57 -18.39 16.39
C ARG A 82 -21.73 -17.95 17.28
N THR A 83 -21.60 -18.09 18.61
CA THR A 83 -22.65 -17.64 19.54
C THR A 83 -22.78 -16.12 19.62
N LEU A 84 -21.81 -15.38 19.08
CA LEU A 84 -21.82 -13.92 18.99
C LEU A 84 -22.45 -13.42 17.67
N ASP A 85 -23.22 -14.26 16.98
CA ASP A 85 -23.92 -13.96 15.73
C ASP A 85 -22.97 -13.62 14.55
N VAL A 86 -21.75 -14.16 14.57
CA VAL A 86 -20.80 -14.02 13.48
C VAL A 86 -20.98 -15.16 12.46
N PRO A 87 -21.25 -14.85 11.17
CA PRO A 87 -21.37 -15.86 10.12
C PRO A 87 -20.10 -16.69 9.93
N GLU A 88 -20.24 -17.99 9.63
CA GLU A 88 -19.11 -18.90 9.42
C GLU A 88 -18.19 -18.46 8.26
N GLU A 89 -18.76 -17.87 7.21
CA GLU A 89 -18.04 -17.28 6.08
C GLU A 89 -17.10 -16.11 6.46
N LYS A 90 -17.34 -15.48 7.61
CA LYS A 90 -16.52 -14.41 8.18
C LYS A 90 -15.47 -14.92 9.15
N MET A 91 -15.43 -16.22 9.40
CA MET A 91 -14.47 -16.86 10.28
C MET A 91 -13.54 -17.76 9.48
N ARG A 92 -12.23 -17.62 9.71
CA ARG A 92 -11.22 -18.42 9.02
C ARG A 92 -10.22 -18.98 10.01
N MET A 93 -10.00 -20.30 9.95
CA MET A 93 -8.84 -20.91 10.60
C MET A 93 -7.65 -20.81 9.65
N GLU A 94 -6.59 -20.18 10.11
CA GLU A 94 -5.34 -20.04 9.36
C GLU A 94 -4.37 -21.19 9.67
N SER A 95 -3.15 -21.06 9.15
CA SER A 95 -2.10 -22.08 9.21
C SER A 95 -1.87 -22.62 10.63
N LEU A 96 -1.76 -23.94 10.72
CA LEU A 96 -1.30 -24.66 11.90
C LEU A 96 0.23 -24.72 11.89
N ARG A 97 0.86 -24.27 12.98
CA ARG A 97 2.27 -24.50 13.26
C ARG A 97 2.40 -25.58 14.33
N LEU A 98 3.34 -26.49 14.12
CA LEU A 98 3.67 -27.55 15.07
C LEU A 98 5.19 -27.60 15.21
N GLN A 99 5.68 -27.41 16.42
CA GLN A 99 7.11 -27.31 16.69
C GLN A 99 7.48 -28.08 17.97
N PRO A 100 8.64 -28.76 17.99
CA PRO A 100 9.17 -29.33 19.22
C PRO A 100 9.54 -28.21 20.21
N ARG A 101 9.22 -28.44 21.48
CA ARG A 101 9.60 -27.56 22.60
C ARG A 101 10.84 -28.13 23.27
N TYR A 102 11.81 -27.26 23.50
CA TYR A 102 13.05 -27.60 24.19
C TYR A 102 13.22 -26.70 25.39
N GLU A 103 13.61 -27.29 26.51
CA GLU A 103 14.02 -26.57 27.71
C GLU A 103 15.52 -26.82 27.90
N TYR A 104 16.20 -25.87 28.54
CA TYR A 104 17.61 -26.02 28.86
C TYR A 104 17.72 -26.69 30.22
N ASN A 105 18.52 -27.76 30.28
CA ASN A 105 18.83 -28.46 31.51
C ASN A 105 20.21 -27.96 32.00
N ASP A 106 20.21 -27.20 33.10
CA ASP A 106 21.41 -26.58 33.68
C ASP A 106 22.38 -27.62 34.27
N GLU A 107 21.87 -28.72 34.82
CA GLU A 107 22.68 -29.79 35.43
C GLU A 107 23.51 -30.53 34.36
N GLU A 108 22.88 -30.82 33.23
CA GLU A 108 23.46 -31.59 32.14
C GLU A 108 24.06 -30.70 31.03
N ASN A 109 24.04 -29.38 31.21
CA ASN A 109 24.50 -28.35 30.25
C ASN A 109 24.01 -28.58 28.81
N ARG A 110 22.76 -29.06 28.63
CA ARG A 110 22.21 -29.40 27.29
C ARG A 110 20.75 -29.01 27.13
N ARG A 111 20.31 -28.87 25.86
CA ARG A 111 18.89 -28.67 25.51
C ARG A 111 18.19 -30.02 25.40
N GLU A 112 17.12 -30.19 26.16
CA GLU A 112 16.29 -31.39 26.14
C GLU A 112 14.92 -31.10 25.55
N ARG A 113 14.42 -32.01 24.72
CA ARG A 113 13.07 -31.87 24.16
C ARG A 113 12.05 -32.30 25.21
N VAL A 114 11.24 -31.36 25.64
CA VAL A 114 10.22 -31.53 26.68
C VAL A 114 8.82 -31.76 26.11
N GLY A 115 8.68 -31.72 24.78
CA GLY A 115 7.43 -32.06 24.09
C GLY A 115 7.26 -31.30 22.79
N TYR A 116 6.00 -30.99 22.48
CA TYR A 116 5.58 -30.28 21.27
C TYR A 116 4.58 -29.18 21.62
N GLU A 117 4.63 -28.13 20.84
CA GLU A 117 3.69 -27.03 20.88
C GLU A 117 3.01 -26.92 19.52
N SER A 118 1.69 -26.84 19.53
CA SER A 118 0.88 -26.59 18.35
C SER A 118 0.18 -25.25 18.50
N SER A 119 0.34 -24.38 17.51
CA SER A 119 -0.34 -23.08 17.47
C SER A 119 -1.13 -22.92 16.16
N ARG A 120 -2.33 -22.36 16.27
CA ARG A 120 -3.21 -22.08 15.14
C ARG A 120 -3.80 -20.69 15.31
N GLN A 121 -3.88 -19.93 14.23
CA GLN A 121 -4.51 -18.63 14.23
C GLN A 121 -5.94 -18.73 13.71
N VAL A 122 -6.82 -17.91 14.27
CA VAL A 122 -8.20 -17.74 13.84
C VAL A 122 -8.43 -16.26 13.56
N VAL A 123 -9.06 -15.97 12.43
CA VAL A 123 -9.39 -14.63 11.97
C VAL A 123 -10.90 -14.51 11.88
N VAL A 124 -11.42 -13.41 12.42
CA VAL A 124 -12.84 -13.09 12.43
C VAL A 124 -13.03 -11.70 11.84
N GLU A 125 -13.86 -11.61 10.81
CA GLU A 125 -14.26 -10.35 10.17
C GLU A 125 -15.63 -9.90 10.69
N LEU A 126 -15.74 -8.64 11.09
CA LEU A 126 -16.97 -8.02 11.56
C LEU A 126 -17.31 -6.86 10.63
N ASP A 127 -18.51 -6.84 10.05
CA ASP A 127 -18.92 -5.84 9.04
C ASP A 127 -19.76 -4.67 9.59
N ARG A 128 -19.85 -4.53 10.92
CA ARG A 128 -20.38 -3.34 11.60
C ARG A 128 -19.70 -3.19 12.95
N LEU A 129 -19.19 -2.00 13.23
CA LEU A 129 -18.66 -1.58 14.52
C LEU A 129 -19.72 -0.85 15.33
#